data_AF-A0A522XZJ1-F1
#
_entry.id   AF-A0A522XZJ1-F1
#
_cell.length_a   1.000
_cell.length_b   1.000
_cell.length_c   1.000
_cell.angle_alpha   90.00
_cell.angle_beta   90.00
_cell.angle_gamma   90.00
#
_symmetry.space_group_name_H-M   'P 1'
#
loop_
_entity.id
_entity.type
_entity.pdbx_description
1 polymer ?
#
loop_
_entity_poly.entity_id
_entity_poly.type
_entity_poly.pdbx_seq_one_letter_code
_entity_poly.pdbx_strand_id
1 'polypeptide(L)'
;MERCSEITLLLRKKMSVYAVGIVALLAVLLVPDDAHAQEKVRWELIFLSADHGCANYQYQMANVYDELASKYFELYKFPNSKYNPQCMSDKKYANYTAPDDLDLLILVYDKQIGKKELHPNDVGGLYSHLGSDRAKNHVIVLCDCPTFGFSYPMFTLSHELSHFVTYYLGFDLLAQNEIHEISAKYNQCNDSSWDDTCAQVVTHVYGDHYFTRAPVMVPYQPAVGGHLVDHTNLQSDIASSDVVMNIQKQITKWWLAGKINDTEYTKELEFVMGKPSAQPEGAPDNVLLAAGHNGKEEVDTYYDLGEEENKKTQILLKRVPFKADNHTEYGEQIPMWFKLRAHSWLQDNSLSNRDFVDGVRYLFGGSGK
;
A
#
# COMPACT_ATOMS: atom_id res chain seq x y z
N MET A 1 73.21 24.51 9.12
CA MET A 1 71.90 25.15 9.27
C MET A 1 70.83 24.59 8.31
N GLU A 2 71.16 23.68 7.38
CA GLU A 2 70.19 23.16 6.39
C GLU A 2 69.36 21.96 6.89
N ARG A 3 69.85 21.16 7.84
CA ARG A 3 69.12 19.97 8.34
C ARG A 3 67.87 20.27 9.18
N CYS A 4 67.75 21.46 9.78
CA CYS A 4 66.54 21.82 10.53
C CYS A 4 65.37 22.19 9.62
N SER A 5 65.62 22.63 8.38
CA SER A 5 64.57 23.08 7.46
C SER A 5 63.77 21.93 6.85
N GLU A 6 64.42 20.79 6.56
CA GLU A 6 63.74 19.64 5.95
C GLU A 6 62.80 18.92 6.93
N ILE A 7 63.15 18.86 8.21
CA ILE A 7 62.32 18.20 9.23
C ILE A 7 61.02 18.97 9.48
N THR A 8 61.07 20.31 9.46
CA THR A 8 59.87 21.14 9.61
C THR A 8 58.92 21.03 8.42
N LEU A 9 59.46 20.85 7.20
CA LEU A 9 58.65 20.68 5.98
C LEU A 9 57.94 19.31 5.95
N LEU A 10 58.63 18.25 6.38
CA LEU A 10 58.07 16.89 6.48
C LEU A 10 56.98 16.79 7.55
N LEU A 11 57.15 17.45 8.69
CA LEU A 11 56.12 17.50 9.75
C LEU A 11 54.88 18.29 9.32
N ARG A 12 55.04 19.40 8.57
CA ARG A 12 53.90 20.15 8.01
C ARG A 12 53.13 19.34 6.96
N LYS A 13 53.81 18.61 6.08
CA LYS A 13 53.15 17.72 5.10
C LYS A 13 52.38 16.59 5.78
N LYS A 14 52.95 15.94 6.80
CA LYS A 14 52.26 14.86 7.52
C LYS A 14 51.05 15.37 8.30
N MET A 15 51.16 16.49 9.04
CA MET A 15 50.01 17.05 9.75
C MET A 15 48.88 17.52 8.81
N SER A 16 49.22 18.02 7.61
CA SER A 16 48.20 18.39 6.61
C SER A 16 47.43 17.19 6.07
N VAL A 17 48.08 16.03 5.90
CA VAL A 17 47.42 14.81 5.41
C VAL A 17 46.48 14.24 6.48
N TYR A 18 46.90 14.24 7.75
CA TYR A 18 46.03 13.81 8.86
C TYR A 18 44.86 14.76 9.10
N ALA A 19 45.06 16.08 8.97
CA ALA A 19 43.99 17.06 9.12
C ALA A 19 42.94 16.93 7.99
N VAL A 20 43.37 16.72 6.74
CA VAL A 20 42.45 16.49 5.62
C VAL A 20 41.70 15.16 5.77
N GLY A 21 42.37 14.10 6.25
CA GLY A 21 41.73 12.82 6.54
C GLY A 21 40.67 12.88 7.64
N ILE A 22 40.92 13.64 8.71
CA ILE A 22 39.96 13.81 9.83
C ILE A 22 38.78 14.70 9.40
N VAL A 23 39.02 15.75 8.62
CA VAL A 23 37.95 16.60 8.07
C VAL A 23 37.10 15.84 7.06
N ALA A 24 37.69 14.98 6.23
CA ALA A 24 36.93 14.10 5.34
C ALA A 24 36.10 13.06 6.13
N LEU A 25 36.65 12.49 7.21
CA LEU A 25 35.92 11.55 8.07
C LEU A 25 34.77 12.23 8.84
N LEU A 26 34.98 13.46 9.30
CA LEU A 26 33.94 14.28 9.96
C LEU A 26 32.90 14.80 8.97
N ALA A 27 33.26 15.05 7.71
CA ALA A 27 32.32 15.40 6.65
C ALA A 27 31.44 14.21 6.23
N VAL A 28 31.94 12.98 6.31
CA VAL A 28 31.12 11.76 6.13
C VAL A 28 30.15 11.54 7.30
N LEU A 29 30.51 11.99 8.50
CA LEU A 29 29.63 11.97 9.70
C LEU A 29 28.67 13.16 9.78
N LEU A 30 28.82 14.15 8.88
CA LEU A 30 27.98 15.34 8.76
C LEU A 30 27.29 15.40 7.40
N VAL A 31 27.17 14.27 6.70
CA VAL A 31 26.11 14.12 5.72
C VAL A 31 24.83 14.24 6.56
N PRO A 32 24.03 15.31 6.44
CA PRO A 32 22.70 15.25 6.99
C PRO A 32 22.11 13.99 6.39
N ASP A 33 21.58 13.08 7.22
CA ASP A 33 20.58 12.15 6.72
C ASP A 33 19.65 13.04 5.90
N ASP A 34 19.70 12.92 4.58
CA ASP A 34 18.67 13.48 3.72
C ASP A 34 17.45 12.71 4.16
N ALA A 35 16.80 13.27 5.18
CA ALA A 35 15.47 13.00 5.61
C ALA A 35 14.59 13.49 4.47
N HIS A 36 14.63 12.76 3.35
CA HIS A 36 13.40 12.16 2.90
C HIS A 36 12.84 11.46 4.13
N ALA A 37 12.01 12.19 4.88
CA ALA A 37 11.17 11.63 5.91
C ALA A 37 10.35 10.59 5.16
N GLN A 38 10.87 9.37 5.13
CA GLN A 38 10.26 8.25 4.46
C GLN A 38 8.87 8.17 5.06
N GLU A 39 7.85 8.38 4.25
CA GLU A 39 6.47 8.46 4.72
C GLU A 39 6.19 7.14 5.45
N LYS A 40 6.12 7.21 6.77
CA LYS A 40 5.98 6.01 7.61
C LYS A 40 4.51 5.67 7.63
N VAL A 41 4.17 4.47 7.20
CA VAL A 41 2.79 3.98 7.29
C VAL A 41 2.29 4.10 8.72
N ARG A 42 1.18 4.81 8.90
CA ARG A 42 0.45 4.97 10.16
C ARG A 42 -0.65 3.94 10.23
N TRP A 43 -0.63 3.09 11.25
CA TRP A 43 -1.65 2.06 11.40
C TRP A 43 -2.23 1.96 12.82
N GLU A 44 -3.42 1.38 12.91
CA GLU A 44 -4.15 1.20 14.15
C GLU A 44 -4.80 -0.18 14.19
N LEU A 45 -4.80 -0.81 15.37
CA LEU A 45 -5.51 -2.05 15.60
C LEU A 45 -6.67 -1.85 16.58
N ILE A 46 -7.84 -2.35 16.21
CA ILE A 46 -9.04 -2.34 17.04
C ILE A 46 -9.60 -3.76 17.17
N PHE A 47 -9.66 -4.25 18.40
CA PHE A 47 -10.36 -5.48 18.73
C PHE A 47 -11.84 -5.18 19.02
N LEU A 48 -12.75 -5.87 18.32
CA LEU A 48 -14.19 -5.70 18.44
C LEU A 48 -14.83 -6.84 19.22
N SER A 49 -15.55 -6.48 20.27
CA SER A 49 -16.33 -7.40 21.11
C SER A 49 -17.81 -7.31 20.77
N ALA A 50 -18.49 -8.44 20.62
CA ALA A 50 -19.95 -8.50 20.49
C ALA A 50 -20.66 -8.08 21.79
N ASP A 51 -19.97 -8.22 22.93
CA ASP A 51 -20.50 -7.87 24.24
C ASP A 51 -20.54 -6.35 24.44
N HIS A 52 -21.23 -5.90 25.50
CA HIS A 52 -21.34 -4.47 25.83
C HIS A 52 -19.99 -3.77 26.10
N GLY A 53 -18.93 -4.53 26.30
CA GLY A 53 -17.55 -4.07 26.41
C GLY A 53 -16.56 -5.20 26.16
N CYS A 54 -15.28 -4.90 26.35
CA CYS A 54 -14.21 -5.89 26.25
C CYS A 54 -13.93 -6.55 27.60
N ALA A 55 -13.84 -7.88 27.63
CA ALA A 55 -13.27 -8.58 28.77
C ALA A 55 -11.75 -8.58 28.69
N ASN A 56 -11.10 -9.04 29.76
CA ASN A 56 -9.64 -9.05 29.87
C ASN A 56 -8.97 -9.83 28.71
N TYR A 57 -9.59 -10.92 28.27
CA TYR A 57 -9.11 -11.70 27.12
C TYR A 57 -9.00 -10.84 25.86
N GLN A 58 -10.04 -10.08 25.50
CA GLN A 58 -10.02 -9.25 24.29
C GLN A 58 -8.97 -8.13 24.37
N TYR A 59 -8.76 -7.53 25.55
CA TYR A 59 -7.65 -6.58 25.73
C TYR A 59 -6.28 -7.22 25.55
N GLN A 60 -6.08 -8.43 26.09
CA GLN A 60 -4.83 -9.16 25.91
C GLN A 60 -4.60 -9.51 24.44
N MET A 61 -5.63 -10.01 23.75
CA MET A 61 -5.52 -10.37 22.34
C MET A 61 -5.31 -9.15 21.44
N ALA A 62 -5.91 -7.99 21.74
CA ALA A 62 -5.62 -6.75 21.03
C ALA A 62 -4.11 -6.44 21.05
N ASN A 63 -3.47 -6.60 22.21
CA ASN A 63 -2.03 -6.39 22.35
C ASN A 63 -1.19 -7.49 21.67
N VAL A 64 -1.63 -8.75 21.71
CA VAL A 64 -0.98 -9.85 20.99
C VAL A 64 -0.94 -9.56 19.49
N TYR A 65 -2.07 -9.20 18.88
CA TYR A 65 -2.14 -8.94 17.45
C TYR A 65 -1.38 -7.67 17.05
N ASP A 66 -1.39 -6.64 17.90
CA ASP A 66 -0.62 -5.41 17.70
C ASP A 66 0.89 -5.66 17.71
N GLU A 67 1.38 -6.44 18.67
CA GLU A 67 2.78 -6.86 18.72
C GLU A 67 3.12 -7.76 17.53
N LEU A 68 2.24 -8.71 17.16
CA LEU A 68 2.43 -9.58 16.01
C LEU A 68 2.58 -8.78 14.71
N ALA A 69 1.66 -7.84 14.44
CA ALA A 69 1.70 -7.00 13.24
C ALA A 69 2.99 -6.16 13.19
N SER A 70 3.40 -5.59 14.33
CA SER A 70 4.65 -4.83 14.43
C SER A 70 5.86 -5.68 14.07
N LYS A 71 6.00 -6.87 14.69
CA LYS A 71 7.09 -7.81 14.41
C LYS A 71 7.06 -8.32 12.97
N TYR A 72 5.87 -8.46 12.39
CA TYR A 72 5.73 -8.87 11.01
C TYR A 72 6.19 -7.79 10.02
N PHE A 73 5.85 -6.52 10.28
CA PHE A 73 6.41 -5.41 9.50
C PHE A 73 7.93 -5.29 9.64
N GLU A 74 8.50 -5.64 10.80
CA GLU A 74 9.96 -5.73 10.97
C GLU A 74 10.59 -6.79 10.04
N LEU A 75 9.93 -7.92 9.81
CA LEU A 75 10.41 -8.94 8.86
C LEU A 75 10.48 -8.38 7.43
N TYR A 76 9.50 -7.56 7.04
CA TYR A 76 9.51 -6.84 5.76
C TYR A 76 10.47 -5.65 5.75
N LYS A 77 11.08 -5.27 6.88
CA LYS A 77 11.81 -4.00 7.06
C LYS A 77 10.98 -2.80 6.63
N PHE A 78 9.67 -2.87 6.89
CA PHE A 78 8.68 -1.93 6.40
C PHE A 78 8.55 -0.72 7.34
N PRO A 79 8.92 0.51 6.92
CA PRO A 79 8.86 1.69 7.77
C PRO A 79 7.42 2.01 8.17
N ASN A 80 7.13 1.88 9.46
CA ASN A 80 5.79 2.10 9.98
C ASN A 80 5.82 2.76 11.36
N SER A 81 4.66 3.23 11.79
CA SER A 81 4.40 3.64 13.16
C SER A 81 2.92 3.42 13.47
N LYS A 82 2.60 3.28 14.75
CA LYS A 82 1.28 2.82 15.16
C LYS A 82 0.61 3.68 16.21
N TYR A 83 -0.71 3.59 16.26
CA TYR A 83 -1.54 3.98 17.39
C TYR A 83 -1.53 2.88 18.46
N ASN A 84 -1.93 3.22 19.69
CA ASN A 84 -2.09 2.19 20.73
C ASN A 84 -3.26 1.28 20.37
N PRO A 85 -3.15 -0.05 20.57
CA PRO A 85 -4.24 -0.96 20.27
C PRO A 85 -5.46 -0.64 21.13
N GLN A 86 -6.63 -0.62 20.49
CA GLN A 86 -7.90 -0.39 21.16
C GLN A 86 -8.69 -1.68 21.28
N CYS A 87 -9.54 -1.73 22.30
CA CYS A 87 -10.63 -2.71 22.36
C CYS A 87 -11.93 -1.98 22.61
N MET A 88 -12.95 -2.27 21.82
CA MET A 88 -14.28 -1.67 21.99
C MET A 88 -15.41 -2.62 21.64
N SER A 89 -16.61 -2.33 22.14
CA SER A 89 -17.81 -3.06 21.75
C SER A 89 -18.25 -2.67 20.33
N ASP A 90 -18.94 -3.59 19.67
CA ASP A 90 -19.51 -3.39 18.33
C ASP A 90 -20.35 -2.10 18.24
N LYS A 91 -21.14 -1.84 19.29
CA LYS A 91 -21.96 -0.63 19.39
C LYS A 91 -21.13 0.65 19.49
N LYS A 92 -19.98 0.62 20.15
CA LYS A 92 -19.09 1.78 20.25
C LYS A 92 -18.40 2.04 18.92
N TYR A 93 -17.98 0.98 18.22
CA TYR A 93 -17.35 1.08 16.91
C TYR A 93 -18.24 1.72 15.84
N ALA A 94 -19.57 1.57 15.93
CA ALA A 94 -20.50 2.25 15.01
C ALA A 94 -20.36 3.79 14.97
N ASN A 95 -19.73 4.40 15.98
CA ASN A 95 -19.42 5.84 16.03
C ASN A 95 -17.91 6.12 16.00
N TYR A 96 -17.10 5.15 15.60
CA TYR A 96 -15.67 5.32 15.44
C TYR A 96 -15.37 6.29 14.29
N THR A 97 -14.33 7.10 14.46
CA THR A 97 -13.82 8.00 13.42
C THR A 97 -12.32 7.73 13.33
N ALA A 98 -11.88 7.31 12.15
CA ALA A 98 -10.46 7.07 11.90
C ALA A 98 -9.67 8.38 12.00
N PRO A 99 -8.45 8.37 12.56
CA PRO A 99 -7.54 9.51 12.47
C PRO A 99 -7.26 9.90 11.01
N ASP A 100 -7.11 11.19 10.74
CA ASP A 100 -6.91 11.70 9.37
C ASP A 100 -5.57 11.24 8.74
N ASP A 101 -4.58 10.91 9.56
CA ASP A 101 -3.29 10.41 9.13
C ASP A 101 -3.24 8.88 9.04
N LEU A 102 -4.34 8.16 9.31
CA LEU A 102 -4.36 6.70 9.32
C LEU A 102 -4.30 6.12 7.90
N ASP A 103 -3.30 5.27 7.64
CA ASP A 103 -3.10 4.59 6.37
C ASP A 103 -3.75 3.19 6.39
N LEU A 104 -3.55 2.45 7.48
CA LEU A 104 -4.05 1.07 7.65
C LEU A 104 -4.83 0.89 8.96
N LEU A 105 -6.05 0.38 8.85
CA LEU A 105 -6.85 -0.07 9.99
C LEU A 105 -6.91 -1.60 10.06
N ILE A 106 -6.57 -2.18 11.20
CA ILE A 106 -6.69 -3.62 11.46
C ILE A 106 -7.84 -3.86 12.43
N LEU A 107 -8.89 -4.55 11.98
CA LEU A 107 -10.05 -4.92 12.78
C LEU A 107 -9.98 -6.41 13.15
N VAL A 108 -9.86 -6.69 14.44
CA VAL A 108 -9.92 -8.05 14.97
C VAL A 108 -11.30 -8.30 15.55
N TYR A 109 -12.08 -9.16 14.91
CA TYR A 109 -13.40 -9.55 15.39
C TYR A 109 -13.29 -10.66 16.43
N ASP A 110 -14.07 -10.55 17.51
CA ASP A 110 -14.27 -11.69 18.38
C ASP A 110 -14.99 -12.84 17.67
N LYS A 111 -15.04 -13.98 18.37
CA LYS A 111 -15.68 -15.20 17.88
C LYS A 111 -17.15 -15.04 17.48
N GLN A 112 -17.90 -14.17 18.15
CA GLN A 112 -19.33 -14.01 17.86
C GLN A 112 -19.55 -13.16 16.61
N ILE A 113 -18.83 -12.04 16.49
CA ILE A 113 -18.89 -11.16 15.33
C ILE A 113 -18.40 -11.91 14.09
N GLY A 114 -17.23 -12.53 14.15
CA GLY A 114 -16.66 -13.18 12.98
C GLY A 114 -17.45 -14.41 12.50
N LYS A 115 -18.07 -15.18 13.42
CA LYS A 115 -19.04 -16.22 13.04
C LYS A 115 -20.27 -15.69 12.31
N LYS A 116 -20.68 -14.47 12.61
CA LYS A 116 -21.86 -13.84 12.03
C LYS A 116 -21.54 -13.19 10.69
N GLU A 117 -20.34 -12.63 10.52
CA GLU A 117 -20.03 -11.76 9.37
C GLU A 117 -19.04 -12.38 8.38
N LEU A 118 -18.02 -13.09 8.86
CA LEU A 118 -16.96 -13.65 8.01
C LEU A 118 -17.26 -15.10 7.63
N HIS A 119 -17.60 -15.95 8.60
CA HIS A 119 -17.77 -17.38 8.37
C HIS A 119 -18.91 -17.76 7.40
N PRO A 120 -20.07 -17.07 7.32
CA PRO A 120 -21.09 -17.39 6.31
C PRO A 120 -20.61 -17.19 4.87
N ASN A 121 -19.53 -16.41 4.72
CA ASN A 121 -18.88 -16.11 3.45
C ASN A 121 -17.64 -16.95 3.19
N ASP A 122 -17.34 -17.88 4.11
CA ASP A 122 -16.16 -18.75 4.10
C ASP A 122 -14.83 -18.00 4.25
N VAL A 123 -14.85 -16.87 4.97
CA VAL A 123 -13.70 -15.97 5.13
C VAL A 123 -13.14 -16.09 6.55
N GLY A 124 -11.82 -16.26 6.68
CA GLY A 124 -11.09 -16.23 7.96
C GLY A 124 -10.45 -14.86 8.24
N GLY A 125 -10.02 -14.19 7.17
CA GLY A 125 -9.51 -12.82 7.15
C GLY A 125 -9.65 -12.22 5.76
N LEU A 126 -9.56 -10.89 5.68
CA LEU A 126 -9.54 -10.18 4.41
C LEU A 126 -8.67 -8.92 4.52
N TYR A 127 -8.10 -8.56 3.39
CA TYR A 127 -7.48 -7.29 3.11
C TYR A 127 -8.36 -6.53 2.12
N SER A 128 -8.54 -5.23 2.37
CA SER A 128 -9.25 -4.33 1.48
C SER A 128 -8.55 -3.00 1.36
N HIS A 129 -8.66 -2.40 0.18
CA HIS A 129 -8.20 -1.05 -0.11
C HIS A 129 -9.25 -0.31 -0.95
N LEU A 130 -9.39 0.99 -0.68
CA LEU A 130 -10.39 1.85 -1.30
C LEU A 130 -9.77 3.14 -1.85
N GLY A 131 -10.05 3.41 -3.13
CA GLY A 131 -9.69 4.65 -3.81
C GLY A 131 -8.30 4.61 -4.46
N SER A 132 -7.99 5.61 -5.29
CA SER A 132 -6.78 5.55 -6.14
C SER A 132 -5.44 5.77 -5.43
N ASP A 133 -5.47 6.25 -4.18
CA ASP A 133 -4.25 6.46 -3.37
C ASP A 133 -3.85 5.16 -2.67
N ARG A 134 -2.78 4.52 -3.15
CA ARG A 134 -2.24 3.26 -2.62
C ARG A 134 -1.54 3.39 -1.27
N ALA A 135 -1.39 4.61 -0.75
CA ALA A 135 -0.84 4.83 0.58
C ALA A 135 -1.91 4.97 1.66
N LYS A 136 -3.20 5.04 1.28
CA LYS A 136 -4.31 5.39 2.18
C LYS A 136 -5.45 4.39 2.09
N ASN A 137 -6.33 4.43 3.08
CA ASN A 137 -7.60 3.72 3.11
C ASN A 137 -7.50 2.18 3.07
N HIS A 138 -6.48 1.61 3.72
CA HIS A 138 -6.32 0.16 3.82
C HIS A 138 -7.04 -0.38 5.05
N VAL A 139 -7.72 -1.51 4.91
CA VAL A 139 -8.33 -2.24 6.02
C VAL A 139 -7.95 -3.71 5.97
N ILE A 140 -7.56 -4.26 7.11
CA ILE A 140 -7.50 -5.70 7.34
C ILE A 140 -8.60 -6.05 8.32
N VAL A 141 -9.39 -7.08 8.03
CA VAL A 141 -10.37 -7.64 8.97
C VAL A 141 -10.05 -9.10 9.19
N LEU A 142 -9.97 -9.55 10.43
CA LEU A 142 -9.79 -10.96 10.76
C LEU A 142 -10.62 -11.42 11.95
N CYS A 143 -10.80 -12.73 12.04
CA CYS A 143 -11.50 -13.40 13.14
C CYS A 143 -10.51 -13.93 14.18
N ASP A 144 -10.62 -13.54 15.45
CA ASP A 144 -9.97 -14.23 16.59
C ASP A 144 -10.72 -15.54 16.90
N CYS A 145 -10.67 -16.47 15.94
CA CYS A 145 -11.57 -17.61 15.87
C CYS A 145 -10.77 -18.88 15.58
N PRO A 146 -10.04 -19.42 16.58
CA PRO A 146 -9.39 -20.71 16.41
C PRO A 146 -10.48 -21.77 16.21
N THR A 147 -10.71 -22.16 14.96
CA THR A 147 -11.64 -23.22 14.59
C THR A 147 -10.95 -24.15 13.61
N PHE A 148 -11.34 -25.42 13.60
CA PHE A 148 -10.68 -26.48 12.85
C PHE A 148 -10.60 -26.29 11.33
N GLY A 149 -11.33 -25.34 10.74
CA GLY A 149 -11.37 -25.17 9.29
C GLY A 149 -10.82 -23.84 8.76
N PHE A 150 -10.29 -22.97 9.63
CA PHE A 150 -9.53 -21.81 9.19
C PHE A 150 -8.10 -21.92 9.73
N SER A 151 -7.16 -21.36 8.98
CA SER A 151 -5.79 -21.15 9.44
C SER A 151 -5.74 -20.46 10.82
N TYR A 152 -4.65 -20.69 11.56
CA TYR A 152 -4.45 -20.02 12.85
C TYR A 152 -4.57 -18.50 12.67
N PRO A 153 -5.33 -17.76 13.51
CA PRO A 153 -5.56 -16.32 13.32
C PRO A 153 -4.28 -15.48 13.18
N MET A 154 -3.19 -15.88 13.82
CA MET A 154 -1.87 -15.24 13.67
C MET A 154 -1.30 -15.42 12.26
N PHE A 155 -1.44 -16.60 11.68
CA PHE A 155 -1.05 -16.86 10.29
C PHE A 155 -1.95 -16.10 9.32
N THR A 156 -3.27 -16.10 9.57
CA THR A 156 -4.22 -15.28 8.80
C THR A 156 -3.87 -13.80 8.83
N LEU A 157 -3.53 -13.23 10.00
CA LEU A 157 -3.09 -11.83 10.07
C LEU A 157 -1.85 -11.58 9.21
N SER A 158 -0.86 -12.47 9.27
CA SER A 158 0.36 -12.32 8.44
C SER A 158 0.12 -12.48 6.94
N HIS A 159 -0.88 -13.28 6.54
CA HIS A 159 -1.34 -13.38 5.16
C HIS A 159 -1.90 -12.04 4.69
N GLU A 160 -2.86 -11.45 5.43
CA GLU A 160 -3.46 -10.16 5.06
C GLU A 160 -2.47 -9.00 5.12
N LEU A 161 -1.52 -9.04 6.06
CA LEU A 161 -0.43 -8.06 6.11
C LEU A 161 0.50 -8.16 4.89
N SER A 162 0.70 -9.36 4.36
CA SER A 162 1.48 -9.54 3.12
C SER A 162 0.76 -8.90 1.94
N HIS A 163 -0.55 -9.07 1.83
CA HIS A 163 -1.35 -8.36 0.83
C HIS A 163 -1.25 -6.85 0.96
N PHE A 164 -1.36 -6.32 2.17
CA PHE A 164 -1.19 -4.89 2.41
C PHE A 164 0.19 -4.39 1.96
N VAL A 165 1.28 -5.06 2.39
CA VAL A 165 2.64 -4.62 2.06
C VAL A 165 2.89 -4.70 0.55
N THR A 166 2.50 -5.79 -0.12
CA THR A 166 2.73 -5.93 -1.57
C THR A 166 1.88 -4.93 -2.36
N TYR A 167 0.63 -4.71 -1.97
CA TYR A 167 -0.24 -3.73 -2.61
C TYR A 167 0.28 -2.30 -2.41
N TYR A 168 0.63 -1.92 -1.17
CA TYR A 168 1.20 -0.61 -0.84
C TYR A 168 2.46 -0.35 -1.67
N LEU A 169 3.37 -1.32 -1.76
CA LEU A 169 4.60 -1.19 -2.55
C LEU A 169 4.38 -1.26 -4.07
N GLY A 170 3.15 -1.51 -4.52
CA GLY A 170 2.76 -1.48 -5.92
C GLY A 170 3.09 -2.74 -6.72
N PHE A 171 3.24 -3.88 -6.05
CA PHE A 171 3.36 -5.18 -6.71
C PHE A 171 2.05 -5.60 -7.39
N ASP A 172 2.17 -6.47 -8.38
CA ASP A 172 1.09 -6.90 -9.27
C ASP A 172 0.45 -8.25 -8.85
N LEU A 173 -0.36 -8.81 -9.73
CA LEU A 173 -1.06 -10.09 -9.58
C LEU A 173 -0.11 -11.28 -9.30
N LEU A 174 1.15 -11.23 -9.76
CA LEU A 174 2.11 -12.31 -9.50
C LEU A 174 2.45 -12.40 -8.02
N ALA A 175 2.58 -11.25 -7.35
CA ALA A 175 2.79 -11.22 -5.90
C ALA A 175 1.56 -11.74 -5.13
N GLN A 176 0.35 -11.45 -5.61
CA GLN A 176 -0.90 -11.98 -5.04
C GLN A 176 -0.94 -13.51 -5.14
N ASN A 177 -0.68 -14.05 -6.33
CA ASN A 177 -0.65 -15.49 -6.56
C ASN A 177 0.39 -16.20 -5.67
N GLU A 178 1.58 -15.64 -5.49
CA GLU A 178 2.60 -16.26 -4.63
C GLU A 178 2.18 -16.27 -3.15
N ILE A 179 1.55 -15.19 -2.67
CA ILE A 179 0.96 -15.15 -1.31
C ILE A 179 -0.08 -16.26 -1.13
N HIS A 180 -0.96 -16.44 -2.12
CA HIS A 180 -1.99 -17.48 -2.11
C HIS A 180 -1.41 -18.90 -2.19
N GLU A 181 -0.37 -19.12 -2.99
CA GLU A 181 0.34 -20.41 -3.05
C GLU A 181 0.98 -20.78 -1.70
N ILE A 182 1.57 -19.81 -1.01
CA ILE A 182 2.13 -20.00 0.34
C ILE A 182 1.01 -20.38 1.32
N SER A 183 -0.13 -19.70 1.26
CA SER A 183 -1.31 -19.97 2.07
C SER A 183 -1.89 -21.36 1.84
N ALA A 184 -2.10 -21.74 0.57
CA ALA A 184 -2.61 -23.04 0.16
C ALA A 184 -1.69 -24.18 0.65
N LYS A 185 -0.37 -24.01 0.51
CA LYS A 185 0.61 -24.97 1.00
C LYS A 185 0.63 -25.05 2.52
N TYR A 186 0.48 -23.93 3.25
CA TYR A 186 0.32 -23.96 4.70
C TYR A 186 -0.91 -24.75 5.13
N ASN A 187 -2.06 -24.54 4.49
CA ASN A 187 -3.28 -25.29 4.76
C ASN A 187 -3.07 -26.79 4.50
N GLN A 188 -2.42 -27.16 3.39
CA GLN A 188 -2.05 -28.55 3.10
C GLN A 188 -1.17 -29.15 4.20
N CYS A 189 -0.18 -28.41 4.70
CA CYS A 189 0.70 -28.83 5.78
C CYS A 189 -0.01 -29.05 7.12
N ASN A 190 -1.10 -28.31 7.35
CA ASN A 190 -1.90 -28.44 8.57
C ASN A 190 -2.93 -29.57 8.47
N ASP A 191 -3.47 -29.82 7.27
CA ASP A 191 -4.47 -30.87 7.01
C ASP A 191 -3.86 -32.26 6.76
N SER A 192 -2.60 -32.32 6.30
CA SER A 192 -1.89 -33.56 5.90
C SER A 192 -0.67 -33.87 6.81
N SER A 193 0.20 -34.79 6.40
CA SER A 193 1.47 -35.04 7.09
C SER A 193 2.47 -33.91 6.81
N TRP A 194 3.00 -33.31 7.87
CA TRP A 194 4.06 -32.30 7.79
C TRP A 194 5.31 -32.85 7.09
N ASP A 195 5.73 -32.22 5.99
CA ASP A 195 6.96 -32.55 5.27
C ASP A 195 7.98 -31.39 5.30
N ASP A 196 9.16 -31.61 4.75
CA ASP A 196 10.26 -30.62 4.75
C ASP A 196 9.91 -29.35 3.95
N THR A 197 8.91 -29.42 3.06
CA THR A 197 8.48 -28.27 2.26
C THR A 197 7.57 -27.33 3.06
N CYS A 198 6.93 -27.81 4.12
CA CYS A 198 6.11 -27.01 5.05
C CYS A 198 6.93 -25.96 5.80
N ALA A 199 8.21 -26.23 6.05
CA ALA A 199 9.12 -25.28 6.68
C ALA A 199 9.43 -24.06 5.77
N GLN A 200 9.11 -24.12 4.48
CA GLN A 200 9.36 -23.03 3.53
C GLN A 200 8.24 -21.98 3.51
N VAL A 201 7.06 -22.29 4.02
CA VAL A 201 5.88 -21.41 3.99
C VAL A 201 5.54 -20.78 5.34
N VAL A 202 6.23 -21.22 6.39
CA VAL A 202 6.07 -20.71 7.75
C VAL A 202 7.40 -20.18 8.28
N THR A 203 7.38 -18.96 8.78
CA THR A 203 8.42 -18.45 9.68
C THR A 203 7.83 -18.16 11.05
N HIS A 204 8.66 -17.70 11.98
CA HIS A 204 8.24 -17.38 13.34
C HIS A 204 8.68 -15.99 13.72
N VAL A 205 7.77 -15.26 14.35
CA VAL A 205 8.08 -14.05 15.09
C VAL A 205 8.08 -14.36 16.58
N TYR A 206 8.89 -13.60 17.32
CA TYR A 206 9.05 -13.72 18.76
C TYR A 206 8.55 -12.42 19.38
N GLY A 207 7.58 -12.55 20.29
CA GLY A 207 7.04 -11.41 21.01
C GLY A 207 7.95 -11.05 22.18
N ASP A 208 7.95 -9.78 22.51
CA ASP A 208 8.69 -9.23 23.64
C ASP A 208 7.84 -9.30 24.92
N HIS A 209 6.50 -9.24 24.82
CA HIS A 209 5.61 -9.14 25.98
C HIS A 209 4.45 -10.14 26.01
N TYR A 210 3.72 -10.31 24.91
CA TYR A 210 2.40 -10.96 24.95
C TYR A 210 2.39 -12.40 24.46
N PHE A 211 3.41 -12.81 23.69
CA PHE A 211 3.59 -14.18 23.24
C PHE A 211 5.07 -14.51 23.11
N THR A 212 5.46 -15.76 23.31
CA THR A 212 6.86 -16.18 23.16
C THR A 212 7.22 -16.42 21.69
N ARG A 213 6.31 -17.04 20.94
CA ARG A 213 6.55 -17.45 19.55
C ARG A 213 5.20 -17.59 18.84
N ALA A 214 5.10 -17.06 17.64
CA ALA A 214 3.91 -17.18 16.79
C ALA A 214 4.32 -17.64 15.38
N PRO A 215 3.62 -18.63 14.78
CA PRO A 215 3.80 -18.97 13.38
C PRO A 215 3.17 -17.90 12.50
N VAL A 216 3.91 -17.45 11.50
CA VAL A 216 3.46 -16.46 10.51
C VAL A 216 3.89 -16.89 9.11
N MET A 217 3.21 -16.35 8.10
CA MET A 217 3.56 -16.53 6.70
C MET A 217 4.96 -16.01 6.42
N VAL A 218 5.76 -16.72 5.62
CA VAL A 218 7.03 -16.16 5.13
C VAL A 218 6.80 -14.89 4.31
N PRO A 219 7.58 -13.81 4.50
CA PRO A 219 7.43 -12.61 3.69
C PRO A 219 7.65 -12.90 2.20
N TYR A 220 6.86 -12.26 1.35
CA TYR A 220 7.13 -12.20 -0.09
C TYR A 220 8.47 -11.52 -0.32
N GLN A 221 9.49 -12.31 -0.67
CA GLN A 221 10.89 -11.86 -0.63
C GLN A 221 11.18 -10.60 -1.45
N PRO A 222 10.62 -10.42 -2.66
CA PRO A 222 10.86 -9.22 -3.45
C PRO A 222 10.38 -7.92 -2.79
N ALA A 223 9.42 -7.97 -1.86
CA ALA A 223 8.92 -6.80 -1.14
C ALA A 223 9.75 -6.43 0.11
N VAL A 224 10.65 -7.30 0.57
CA VAL A 224 11.43 -7.07 1.79
C VAL A 224 12.43 -5.93 1.60
N GLY A 225 12.28 -4.87 2.40
CA GLY A 225 13.06 -3.64 2.29
C GLY A 225 12.69 -2.77 1.08
N GLY A 226 11.58 -3.08 0.41
CA GLY A 226 11.04 -2.27 -0.67
C GLY A 226 10.57 -0.90 -0.21
N HIS A 227 10.44 0.03 -1.16
CA HIS A 227 9.91 1.37 -0.93
C HIS A 227 8.75 1.61 -1.89
N LEU A 228 7.81 2.46 -1.49
CA LEU A 228 6.71 2.88 -2.36
C LEU A 228 7.31 3.38 -3.67
N VAL A 229 6.82 2.86 -4.80
CA VAL A 229 7.29 3.30 -6.12
C VAL A 229 6.90 4.77 -6.28
N ASP A 230 7.89 5.65 -6.25
CA ASP A 230 7.69 7.08 -6.45
C ASP A 230 7.38 7.36 -7.93
N HIS A 231 6.08 7.41 -8.25
CA HIS A 231 5.59 7.72 -9.58
C HIS A 231 5.89 9.17 -10.04
N THR A 232 6.41 10.04 -9.17
CA THR A 232 6.75 11.42 -9.55
C THR A 232 7.99 11.50 -10.45
N ASN A 233 8.92 10.54 -10.36
CA ASN A 233 10.12 10.51 -11.21
C ASN A 233 9.87 9.95 -12.63
N LEU A 234 8.77 9.23 -12.86
CA LEU A 234 8.36 8.78 -14.20
C LEU A 234 7.98 9.94 -15.13
N GLN A 235 7.56 11.09 -14.57
CA GLN A 235 6.99 12.22 -15.30
C GLN A 235 8.03 13.09 -15.99
N SER A 236 9.22 13.22 -15.40
CA SER A 236 10.35 13.92 -16.05
C SER A 236 10.82 13.18 -17.31
N ASP A 237 10.65 11.85 -17.34
CA ASP A 237 10.93 10.99 -18.48
C ASP A 237 9.80 11.00 -19.54
N ILE A 238 8.53 11.12 -19.13
CA ILE A 238 7.39 11.23 -20.07
C ILE A 238 7.40 12.57 -20.82
N ALA A 239 7.56 13.69 -20.12
CA ALA A 239 7.54 15.02 -20.73
C ALA A 239 8.79 15.32 -21.59
N SER A 240 9.87 14.54 -21.40
CA SER A 240 11.09 14.57 -22.22
C SER A 240 11.08 13.53 -23.34
N SER A 241 10.13 12.59 -23.37
CA SER A 241 9.99 11.59 -24.42
C SER A 241 9.28 12.16 -25.65
N ASP A 242 10.06 12.44 -26.70
CA ASP A 242 9.54 12.89 -27.99
C ASP A 242 8.49 11.92 -28.58
N VAL A 243 8.62 10.61 -28.32
CA VAL A 243 7.69 9.59 -28.83
C VAL A 243 6.33 9.72 -28.15
N VAL A 244 6.29 9.79 -26.82
CA VAL A 244 5.05 9.90 -26.06
C VAL A 244 4.35 11.22 -26.39
N MET A 245 5.10 12.32 -26.44
CA MET A 245 4.52 13.63 -26.76
C MET A 245 4.01 13.68 -28.21
N ASN A 246 4.67 13.02 -29.17
CA ASN A 246 4.17 12.96 -30.54
C ASN A 246 2.88 12.15 -30.67
N ILE A 247 2.75 11.02 -29.96
CA ILE A 247 1.50 10.24 -29.90
C ILE A 247 0.38 11.08 -29.31
N GLN A 248 0.65 11.76 -28.19
CA GLN A 248 -0.32 12.62 -27.52
C GLN A 248 -0.77 13.80 -28.38
N LYS A 249 0.15 14.41 -29.14
CA LYS A 249 -0.19 15.43 -30.12
C LYS A 249 -1.12 14.90 -31.21
N GLN A 250 -0.96 13.64 -31.65
CA GLN A 250 -1.84 13.03 -32.65
C GLN A 250 -3.23 12.75 -32.08
N ILE A 251 -3.31 12.19 -30.89
CA ILE A 251 -4.59 11.94 -30.20
C ILE A 251 -5.33 13.26 -29.95
N THR A 252 -4.62 14.30 -29.50
CA THR A 252 -5.19 15.65 -29.32
C THR A 252 -5.73 16.22 -30.64
N LYS A 253 -5.03 16.00 -31.77
CA LYS A 253 -5.54 16.40 -33.10
C LYS A 253 -6.81 15.65 -33.47
N TRP A 254 -6.92 14.37 -33.14
CA TRP A 254 -8.13 13.58 -33.39
C TRP A 254 -9.31 14.10 -32.57
N TRP A 255 -9.07 14.44 -31.31
CA TRP A 255 -10.07 15.03 -30.44
C TRP A 255 -10.56 16.39 -30.93
N LEU A 256 -9.65 17.33 -31.23
CA LEU A 256 -10.02 18.66 -31.74
C LEU A 256 -10.72 18.61 -33.10
N ALA A 257 -10.44 17.58 -33.90
CA ALA A 257 -11.12 17.33 -35.17
C ALA A 257 -12.46 16.58 -35.01
N GLY A 258 -12.87 16.23 -33.78
CA GLY A 258 -14.10 15.50 -33.49
C GLY A 258 -14.09 14.03 -33.91
N LYS A 259 -12.91 13.44 -34.12
CA LYS A 259 -12.76 12.01 -34.46
C LYS A 259 -12.88 11.09 -33.24
N ILE A 260 -12.54 11.62 -32.06
CA ILE A 260 -12.78 11.00 -30.76
C ILE A 260 -13.49 12.01 -29.87
N ASN A 261 -14.35 11.54 -28.99
CA ASN A 261 -15.13 12.38 -28.09
C ASN A 261 -14.35 12.77 -26.82
N ASP A 262 -14.92 13.65 -26.01
CA ASP A 262 -14.29 14.14 -24.77
C ASP A 262 -13.97 12.99 -23.79
N THR A 263 -14.82 11.96 -23.72
CA THR A 263 -14.60 10.77 -22.87
C THR A 263 -13.42 9.94 -23.33
N GLU A 264 -13.35 9.61 -24.62
CA GLU A 264 -12.24 8.87 -25.24
C GLU A 264 -10.92 9.62 -25.08
N TYR A 265 -10.94 10.94 -25.29
CA TYR A 265 -9.75 11.77 -25.14
C TYR A 265 -9.27 11.90 -23.68
N THR A 266 -10.20 11.95 -22.72
CA THR A 266 -9.88 11.99 -21.29
C THR A 266 -9.12 10.73 -20.86
N LYS A 267 -9.57 9.54 -21.30
CA LYS A 267 -8.88 8.27 -21.04
C LYS A 267 -7.45 8.24 -21.58
N GLU A 268 -7.23 8.84 -22.75
CA GLU A 268 -5.89 8.95 -23.34
C GLU A 268 -4.98 9.96 -22.61
N LEU A 269 -5.56 11.02 -22.02
CA LEU A 269 -4.80 11.99 -21.24
C LEU A 269 -4.36 11.47 -19.87
N GLU A 270 -5.10 10.51 -19.30
CA GLU A 270 -4.69 9.82 -18.07
C GLU A 270 -3.31 9.16 -18.26
N PHE A 271 -3.02 8.62 -19.46
CA PHE A 271 -1.71 8.07 -19.82
C PHE A 271 -0.55 9.08 -19.64
N VAL A 272 -0.81 10.37 -19.90
CA VAL A 272 0.20 11.45 -19.82
C VAL A 272 0.50 11.84 -18.38
N MET A 273 -0.48 11.70 -17.50
CA MET A 273 -0.35 12.05 -16.08
C MET A 273 0.54 11.09 -15.30
N GLY A 274 1.04 10.02 -15.93
CA GLY A 274 1.64 8.91 -15.20
C GLY A 274 0.62 8.21 -14.29
N LYS A 275 -0.70 8.50 -14.46
CA LYS A 275 -1.71 7.52 -14.09
C LYS A 275 -1.58 6.43 -15.15
N PRO A 276 -1.20 5.21 -14.78
CA PRO A 276 -1.00 4.17 -15.76
C PRO A 276 -2.33 3.89 -16.48
N SER A 277 -2.52 4.47 -17.67
CA SER A 277 -3.28 3.83 -18.76
C SER A 277 -2.38 2.75 -19.39
N ALA A 278 -1.98 1.87 -18.50
CA ALA A 278 -1.28 0.62 -18.68
C ALA A 278 -1.12 0.14 -17.23
N GLN A 279 -2.24 -0.12 -16.57
CA GLN A 279 -2.25 -1.21 -15.63
C GLN A 279 -1.45 -2.34 -16.30
N PRO A 280 -0.35 -2.86 -15.72
CA PRO A 280 -0.12 -4.27 -15.95
C PRO A 280 -1.47 -4.92 -15.59
N GLU A 281 -2.06 -5.69 -16.50
CA GLU A 281 -3.31 -6.41 -16.22
C GLU A 281 -3.32 -6.87 -14.76
N GLY A 282 -4.25 -6.37 -13.93
CA GLY A 282 -4.60 -7.04 -12.68
C GLY A 282 -4.49 -6.31 -11.33
N ALA A 283 -4.42 -4.99 -11.19
CA ALA A 283 -4.62 -4.37 -9.86
C ALA A 283 -5.54 -3.13 -9.91
N PRO A 284 -6.84 -3.29 -9.60
CA PRO A 284 -7.85 -2.22 -9.66
C PRO A 284 -7.82 -1.27 -8.45
N ASP A 285 -8.54 -0.16 -8.60
CA ASP A 285 -8.64 0.96 -7.65
C ASP A 285 -9.29 0.56 -6.31
N ASN A 286 -10.12 -0.47 -6.31
CA ASN A 286 -10.62 -1.09 -5.09
C ASN A 286 -10.33 -2.58 -5.13
N VAL A 287 -9.79 -3.09 -4.03
CA VAL A 287 -9.41 -4.49 -3.91
C VAL A 287 -10.02 -5.06 -2.63
N LEU A 288 -10.52 -6.29 -2.74
CA LEU A 288 -10.86 -7.16 -1.63
C LEU A 288 -10.20 -8.51 -1.90
N LEU A 289 -9.21 -8.86 -1.08
CA LEU A 289 -8.57 -10.18 -1.06
C LEU A 289 -9.01 -10.85 0.24
N ALA A 290 -9.45 -12.09 0.18
CA ALA A 290 -9.99 -12.78 1.34
C ALA A 290 -9.44 -14.20 1.48
N ALA A 291 -8.80 -14.46 2.63
CA ALA A 291 -8.39 -15.79 3.03
C ALA A 291 -9.61 -16.69 3.27
N GLY A 292 -9.70 -17.75 2.48
CA GLY A 292 -10.77 -18.74 2.52
C GLY A 292 -10.65 -19.76 3.66
N HIS A 293 -11.65 -20.63 3.76
CA HIS A 293 -11.63 -21.84 4.59
C HIS A 293 -10.76 -22.92 3.92
N ASN A 294 -10.15 -23.80 4.72
CA ASN A 294 -9.26 -24.85 4.26
C ASN A 294 -9.83 -25.58 3.02
N GLY A 295 -9.12 -25.50 1.89
CA GLY A 295 -9.45 -26.20 0.65
C GLY A 295 -10.51 -25.55 -0.25
N LYS A 296 -11.02 -24.35 0.08
CA LYS A 296 -11.80 -23.53 -0.87
C LYS A 296 -10.90 -22.47 -1.50
N GLU A 297 -11.17 -22.08 -2.75
CA GLU A 297 -10.43 -21.01 -3.43
C GLU A 297 -10.50 -19.72 -2.63
N GLU A 298 -9.35 -19.09 -2.42
CA GLU A 298 -9.24 -17.72 -1.92
C GLU A 298 -9.99 -16.79 -2.87
N VAL A 299 -10.69 -15.80 -2.31
CA VAL A 299 -11.61 -14.97 -3.10
C VAL A 299 -10.94 -13.64 -3.40
N ASP A 300 -10.49 -13.51 -4.65
CA ASP A 300 -10.04 -12.25 -5.21
C ASP A 300 -11.21 -11.55 -5.85
N THR A 301 -11.70 -10.49 -5.21
CA THR A 301 -12.76 -9.66 -5.77
C THR A 301 -12.27 -8.25 -5.97
N TYR A 302 -12.19 -7.89 -7.24
CA TYR A 302 -12.12 -6.52 -7.70
C TYR A 302 -13.56 -5.99 -7.80
N TYR A 303 -13.85 -4.85 -7.18
CA TYR A 303 -15.22 -4.33 -7.14
C TYR A 303 -15.29 -2.86 -7.54
N ASP A 304 -16.28 -2.57 -8.38
CA ASP A 304 -16.76 -1.21 -8.58
C ASP A 304 -17.91 -0.96 -7.59
N LEU A 305 -17.82 0.12 -6.82
CA LEU A 305 -18.87 0.50 -5.86
C LEU A 305 -20.11 1.09 -6.56
N GLY A 306 -20.04 1.32 -7.87
CA GLY A 306 -21.15 1.77 -8.72
C GLY A 306 -22.21 0.70 -9.02
N GLU A 307 -21.91 -0.60 -8.88
CA GLU A 307 -22.87 -1.66 -9.17
C GLU A 307 -23.44 -2.31 -7.90
N GLU A 308 -24.78 -2.31 -7.77
CA GLU A 308 -25.55 -2.96 -6.69
C GLU A 308 -25.36 -4.49 -6.60
N GLU A 309 -24.60 -5.10 -7.51
CA GLU A 309 -24.64 -6.56 -7.72
C GLU A 309 -23.82 -7.38 -6.72
N ASN A 310 -22.83 -6.82 -6.00
CA ASN A 310 -22.04 -7.63 -5.06
C ASN A 310 -22.48 -7.53 -3.59
N LYS A 311 -23.67 -8.09 -3.30
CA LYS A 311 -24.22 -8.18 -1.93
C LYS A 311 -23.25 -8.81 -0.92
N LYS A 312 -22.41 -9.75 -1.36
CA LYS A 312 -21.41 -10.42 -0.50
C LYS A 312 -20.32 -9.43 -0.07
N THR A 313 -19.75 -8.70 -1.03
CA THR A 313 -18.75 -7.65 -0.78
C THR A 313 -19.30 -6.52 0.09
N GLN A 314 -20.53 -6.06 -0.17
CA GLN A 314 -21.16 -5.03 0.66
C GLN A 314 -21.35 -5.46 2.12
N ILE A 315 -21.64 -6.74 2.37
CA ILE A 315 -21.73 -7.28 3.74
C ILE A 315 -20.36 -7.28 4.42
N LEU A 316 -19.31 -7.70 3.72
CA LEU A 316 -17.94 -7.79 4.27
C LEU A 316 -17.34 -6.41 4.54
N LEU A 317 -17.66 -5.41 3.71
CA LEU A 317 -17.11 -4.05 3.82
C LEU A 317 -17.91 -3.11 4.71
N LYS A 318 -19.02 -3.57 5.32
CA LYS A 318 -19.93 -2.71 6.11
C LYS A 318 -19.24 -1.94 7.25
N ARG A 319 -18.08 -2.42 7.72
CA ARG A 319 -17.33 -1.85 8.85
C ARG A 319 -16.09 -1.06 8.43
N VAL A 320 -15.82 -0.95 7.14
CA VAL A 320 -14.75 -0.13 6.60
C VAL A 320 -15.15 1.34 6.76
N PRO A 321 -14.37 2.15 7.51
CA PRO A 321 -14.75 3.53 7.81
C PRO A 321 -14.43 4.50 6.66
N PHE A 322 -13.72 4.05 5.64
CA PHE A 322 -13.36 4.86 4.48
C PHE A 322 -14.54 4.90 3.51
N LYS A 323 -14.85 6.10 3.05
CA LYS A 323 -15.73 6.27 1.90
C LYS A 323 -14.83 6.14 0.69
N ALA A 324 -15.21 5.29 -0.26
CA ALA A 324 -14.60 5.41 -1.56
C ALA A 324 -14.81 6.82 -2.06
N ASP A 325 -13.79 7.36 -2.71
CA ASP A 325 -14.00 8.50 -3.56
C ASP A 325 -15.12 8.10 -4.51
N ASN A 326 -16.24 8.82 -4.45
CA ASN A 326 -17.12 8.82 -5.59
C ASN A 326 -16.21 9.27 -6.71
N HIS A 327 -15.85 8.36 -7.62
CA HIS A 327 -15.54 8.77 -8.96
C HIS A 327 -16.78 9.57 -9.35
N THR A 328 -16.67 10.90 -9.29
CA THR A 328 -17.43 11.70 -10.21
C THR A 328 -17.00 11.14 -11.55
N GLU A 329 -17.84 10.29 -12.15
CA GLU A 329 -17.98 10.28 -13.59
C GLU A 329 -17.94 11.75 -13.96
N TYR A 330 -16.81 12.19 -14.53
CA TYR A 330 -16.62 13.60 -14.82
C TYR A 330 -17.79 13.99 -15.69
N GLY A 331 -18.65 14.84 -15.14
CA GLY A 331 -19.82 15.35 -15.82
C GLY A 331 -19.38 15.87 -17.18
N GLU A 332 -20.07 15.35 -18.18
CA GLU A 332 -20.08 15.72 -19.58
C GLU A 332 -19.33 17.03 -19.92
N GLN A 333 -18.33 16.89 -20.81
CA GLN A 333 -17.62 17.94 -21.56
C GLN A 333 -16.33 18.50 -20.92
N ILE A 334 -15.20 18.29 -21.62
CA ILE A 334 -13.91 18.91 -21.28
C ILE A 334 -14.06 20.44 -21.41
N PRO A 335 -13.68 21.22 -20.39
CA PRO A 335 -13.84 22.66 -20.40
C PRO A 335 -13.18 23.35 -21.59
N MET A 336 -13.83 24.41 -22.09
CA MET A 336 -13.33 25.21 -23.21
C MET A 336 -11.92 25.77 -22.98
N TRP A 337 -11.56 26.11 -21.74
CA TRP A 337 -10.22 26.61 -21.43
C TRP A 337 -9.13 25.57 -21.75
N PHE A 338 -9.44 24.29 -21.58
CA PHE A 338 -8.51 23.21 -21.88
C PHE A 338 -8.44 22.95 -23.39
N LYS A 339 -9.58 23.04 -24.11
CA LYS A 339 -9.62 23.02 -25.59
C LYS A 339 -8.72 24.12 -26.20
N LEU A 340 -8.77 25.33 -25.65
CA LEU A 340 -7.92 26.46 -26.08
C LEU A 340 -6.43 26.20 -25.80
N ARG A 341 -6.10 25.59 -24.66
CA ARG A 341 -4.72 25.20 -24.32
C ARG A 341 -4.19 24.14 -25.28
N ALA A 342 -4.99 23.15 -25.62
CA ALA A 342 -4.64 22.10 -26.59
C ALA A 342 -4.41 22.66 -28.00
N HIS A 343 -5.24 23.61 -28.44
CA HIS A 343 -5.00 24.34 -29.70
C HIS A 343 -3.66 25.07 -29.69
N SER A 344 -3.36 25.80 -28.60
CA SER A 344 -2.12 26.57 -28.44
C SER A 344 -0.87 25.67 -28.44
N TRP A 345 -0.98 24.48 -27.83
CA TRP A 345 0.07 23.48 -27.81
C TRP A 345 0.35 22.84 -29.19
N LEU A 346 -0.69 22.66 -30.01
CA LEU A 346 -0.57 21.99 -31.32
C LEU A 346 -0.22 22.91 -32.48
N GLN A 347 -0.70 24.16 -32.48
CA GLN A 347 -0.66 25.03 -33.66
C GLN A 347 0.44 26.08 -33.58
N ASP A 348 0.65 26.66 -32.41
CA ASP A 348 1.49 27.86 -32.30
C ASP A 348 2.88 27.56 -31.72
N ASN A 349 3.12 26.34 -31.22
CA ASN A 349 4.29 26.01 -30.38
C ASN A 349 4.50 27.02 -29.23
N SER A 350 3.46 27.80 -28.88
CA SER A 350 3.49 28.86 -27.88
C SER A 350 3.42 28.30 -26.46
N LEU A 351 3.11 27.02 -26.33
CA LEU A 351 2.99 26.28 -25.09
C LEU A 351 3.96 25.08 -25.14
N SER A 352 4.82 24.94 -24.13
CA SER A 352 5.78 23.82 -24.09
C SER A 352 5.08 22.49 -23.74
N ASN A 353 5.72 21.35 -24.01
CA ASN A 353 5.20 20.04 -23.60
C ASN A 353 4.96 19.99 -22.08
N ARG A 354 5.88 20.55 -21.30
CA ARG A 354 5.75 20.67 -19.84
C ARG A 354 4.52 21.49 -19.44
N ASP A 355 4.34 22.65 -20.04
CA ASP A 355 3.18 23.50 -19.75
C ASP A 355 1.86 22.83 -20.16
N PHE A 356 1.86 21.99 -21.20
CA PHE A 356 0.67 21.23 -21.59
C PHE A 356 0.33 20.20 -20.52
N VAL A 357 1.32 19.40 -20.10
CA VAL A 357 1.19 18.39 -19.03
C VAL A 357 0.73 19.02 -17.71
N ASP A 358 1.25 20.18 -17.34
CA ASP A 358 0.77 20.92 -16.16
C ASP A 358 -0.71 21.32 -16.26
N GLY A 359 -1.18 21.63 -17.47
CA GLY A 359 -2.58 21.89 -17.76
C GLY A 359 -3.45 20.65 -17.64
N VAL A 360 -2.93 19.48 -18.06
CA VAL A 360 -3.60 18.18 -17.88
C VAL A 360 -3.78 17.91 -16.38
N ARG A 361 -2.76 18.17 -15.56
CA ARG A 361 -2.88 18.07 -14.10
C ARG A 361 -3.98 18.96 -13.53
N TYR A 362 -4.10 20.19 -14.01
CA TYR A 362 -5.16 21.09 -13.54
C TYR A 362 -6.56 20.63 -13.97
N LEU A 363 -6.66 19.93 -15.11
CA LEU A 363 -7.91 19.33 -15.57
C LEU A 363 -8.38 18.19 -14.66
N PHE A 364 -7.45 17.35 -14.17
CA PHE A 364 -7.75 16.15 -13.38
C PHE A 364 -7.61 16.32 -11.86
N GLY A 365 -6.60 17.03 -11.39
CA GLY A 365 -6.26 17.17 -9.97
C GLY A 365 -6.92 18.38 -9.31
N GLY A 366 -8.23 18.57 -9.55
CA GLY A 366 -9.01 19.76 -9.17
C GLY A 366 -8.44 20.53 -7.97
N SER A 367 -7.89 21.71 -8.25
CA SER A 367 -7.54 22.68 -7.21
C SER A 367 -8.77 23.04 -6.41
N GLY A 368 -8.58 23.08 -5.08
CA GLY A 368 -9.54 23.48 -4.06
C GLY A 368 -10.68 24.40 -4.49
N LYS A 369 -11.88 23.95 -4.16
CA LYS A 369 -12.92 24.78 -3.57
C LYS A 369 -13.41 24.13 -2.29
#